data_AF-R7P644-F1
#
_entry.id   AF-R7P644-F1
#
_cell.length_a   1.000
_cell.length_b   1.000
_cell.length_c   1.000
_cell.angle_alpha   90.00
_cell.angle_beta   90.00
_cell.angle_gamma   90.00
#
_symmetry.space_group_name_H-M   'P 1'
#
loop_
_entity.id
_entity.type
_entity.pdbx_description
1 polymer ?
#
loop_
_entity_poly.entity_id
_entity_poly.type
_entity_poly.pdbx_seq_one_letter_code
_entity_poly.pdbx_strand_id
1 'polypeptide(L)'
;MKKLIVPIISALITITSIIYINPIADKLTNIITNEPTIVIKPTNKYTKNKKYLFVENTKDFIPYSYKDLLNIYYSVIDNGWKQFTFYCPTEYQNCIDDATKISSDELILTHLNNYVHPLNSFTNIKTSINDNGEITLKIFYLYQKEEIDKIDKKTDELINELINDSMTDYDKIKTIHDYIINNTKYDVERNETGTSPYSSYKASGPLFEGYATCNGYTDLMAIFLTKLGFDNYEIATTPEKISYSATGHIWNAVYYNGKWLHLDLTWDDPVSSDNKDYLFHTYFLINNEEMKKADTGQTIIEEHNFNKEYYLEFK
;
A
#
# COMPACT_ATOMS: atom_id res chain seq x y z
N MET A 1 -27.01 48.36 -56.34
CA MET A 1 -27.39 47.48 -55.21
C MET A 1 -26.67 46.13 -55.18
N LYS A 2 -26.38 45.45 -56.31
CA LYS A 2 -25.70 44.13 -56.30
C LYS A 2 -24.25 44.09 -55.75
N LYS A 3 -23.52 45.23 -55.74
CA LYS A 3 -22.11 45.29 -55.27
C LYS A 3 -21.93 45.34 -53.74
N LEU A 4 -23.00 45.59 -52.98
CA LEU A 4 -22.98 45.64 -51.51
C LEU A 4 -23.54 44.36 -50.85
N ILE A 5 -24.24 43.52 -51.62
CA ILE A 5 -24.87 42.30 -51.09
C ILE A 5 -23.82 41.26 -50.70
N VAL A 6 -22.81 41.05 -51.55
CA VAL A 6 -21.73 40.10 -51.30
C VAL A 6 -20.94 40.43 -50.02
N PRO A 7 -20.43 41.66 -49.81
CA PRO A 7 -19.69 41.97 -48.58
C PRO A 7 -20.56 41.93 -47.32
N ILE A 8 -21.86 42.26 -47.42
CA ILE A 8 -22.78 42.15 -46.28
C ILE A 8 -23.03 40.69 -45.91
N ILE A 9 -23.26 39.82 -46.90
CA ILE A 9 -23.42 38.38 -46.67
C ILE A 9 -22.13 37.78 -46.09
N SER A 10 -20.97 38.15 -46.63
CA SER A 10 -19.68 37.73 -46.09
C SER A 10 -19.50 38.16 -44.64
N ALA A 11 -19.77 39.43 -44.30
CA ALA A 11 -19.68 39.91 -42.93
C ALA A 11 -20.66 39.20 -41.99
N LEU A 12 -21.90 38.94 -42.45
CA LEU A 12 -22.89 38.21 -41.68
C LEU A 12 -22.43 36.79 -41.39
N ILE A 13 -21.88 36.10 -42.41
CA ILE A 13 -21.31 34.75 -42.27
C ILE A 13 -20.16 34.77 -41.26
N THR A 14 -19.23 35.71 -41.36
CA THR A 14 -18.10 35.80 -40.43
C THR A 14 -18.58 36.07 -39.00
N ILE A 15 -19.54 36.97 -38.81
CA ILE A 15 -20.13 37.27 -37.49
C ILE A 15 -20.84 36.04 -36.92
N THR A 16 -21.64 35.34 -37.73
CA THR A 16 -22.29 34.10 -37.28
C THR A 16 -21.26 33.02 -36.94
N SER A 17 -20.20 32.87 -37.75
CA SER A 17 -19.14 31.90 -37.47
C SER A 17 -18.42 32.23 -36.16
N ILE A 18 -18.17 33.51 -35.85
CA ILE A 18 -17.56 33.95 -34.58
C ILE A 18 -18.50 33.68 -33.40
N ILE A 19 -19.80 34.00 -33.54
CA ILE A 19 -20.80 33.79 -32.47
C ILE A 19 -20.95 32.30 -32.16
N TYR A 20 -20.92 31.44 -33.18
CA TYR A 20 -21.10 30.00 -33.04
C TYR A 20 -19.78 29.22 -32.92
N ILE A 21 -18.62 29.87 -32.89
CA ILE A 21 -17.33 29.18 -32.86
C ILE A 21 -17.17 28.32 -31.60
N ASN A 22 -17.61 28.84 -30.43
CA ASN A 22 -17.53 28.12 -29.16
C ASN A 22 -18.53 26.94 -29.13
N PRO A 23 -19.84 27.10 -29.43
CA PRO A 23 -20.76 25.97 -29.51
C PRO A 23 -20.37 24.90 -30.52
N ILE A 24 -19.79 25.30 -31.66
CA ILE A 24 -19.31 24.38 -32.70
C ILE A 24 -18.07 23.63 -32.20
N ALA A 25 -17.12 24.33 -31.57
CA ALA A 25 -15.95 23.72 -30.95
C ALA A 25 -16.34 22.74 -29.84
N ASP A 26 -17.24 23.11 -28.93
CA ASP A 26 -17.72 22.25 -27.84
C ASP A 26 -18.39 20.98 -28.39
N LYS A 27 -19.22 21.14 -29.43
CA LYS A 27 -19.91 20.01 -30.07
C LYS A 27 -18.95 19.13 -30.87
N LEU A 28 -17.94 19.71 -31.52
CA LEU A 28 -16.86 18.97 -32.20
C LEU A 28 -16.00 18.23 -31.19
N THR A 29 -15.66 18.84 -30.06
CA THR A 29 -14.94 18.20 -28.96
C THR A 29 -15.74 16.99 -28.48
N ASN A 30 -17.03 17.14 -28.16
CA ASN A 30 -17.88 16.01 -27.75
C ASN A 30 -18.05 14.90 -28.81
N ILE A 31 -17.88 15.20 -30.11
CA ILE A 31 -17.94 14.21 -31.19
C ILE A 31 -16.58 13.54 -31.42
N ILE A 32 -15.47 14.26 -31.19
CA ILE A 32 -14.09 13.80 -31.43
C ILE A 32 -13.51 13.09 -30.20
N THR A 33 -13.91 13.50 -28.99
CA THR A 33 -13.62 12.78 -27.75
C THR A 33 -14.54 11.57 -27.70
N ASN A 34 -14.09 10.44 -28.25
CA ASN A 34 -14.56 9.16 -27.74
C ASN A 34 -14.41 9.21 -26.21
N GLU A 35 -15.46 8.89 -25.47
CA GLU A 35 -15.33 8.71 -24.02
C GLU A 35 -14.11 7.82 -23.78
N PRO A 36 -13.11 8.29 -23.01
CA PRO A 36 -11.85 7.59 -22.94
C PRO A 36 -12.08 6.21 -22.31
N THR A 37 -11.77 5.17 -23.07
CA THR A 37 -12.02 3.79 -22.65
C THR A 37 -10.96 3.35 -21.66
N ILE A 38 -11.36 3.09 -20.41
CA ILE A 38 -10.48 2.55 -19.38
C ILE A 38 -10.06 1.12 -19.77
N VAL A 39 -8.75 0.85 -19.78
CA VAL A 39 -8.19 -0.47 -20.10
C VAL A 39 -7.84 -1.23 -18.82
N ILE A 40 -8.68 -2.20 -18.45
CA ILE A 40 -8.44 -3.08 -17.30
C ILE A 40 -7.46 -4.19 -17.69
N LYS A 41 -6.35 -4.28 -16.96
CA LYS A 41 -5.32 -5.32 -17.14
C LYS A 41 -5.62 -6.52 -16.21
N PRO A 42 -5.13 -7.73 -16.54
CA PRO A 42 -5.14 -8.83 -15.58
C PRO A 42 -4.42 -8.43 -14.28
N THR A 43 -4.94 -8.91 -13.15
CA THR A 43 -4.29 -8.76 -11.85
C THR A 43 -3.16 -9.78 -11.71
N ASN A 44 -2.21 -9.55 -10.80
CA ASN A 44 -1.21 -10.56 -10.47
C ASN A 44 -1.71 -11.50 -9.36
N LYS A 45 -0.90 -12.50 -9.00
CA LYS A 45 -1.27 -13.51 -7.99
C LYS A 45 -1.19 -13.03 -6.53
N TYR A 46 -0.72 -11.81 -6.29
CA TYR A 46 -0.54 -11.24 -4.95
C TYR A 46 -1.64 -10.23 -4.58
N THR A 47 -2.62 -10.03 -5.45
CA THR A 47 -3.81 -9.23 -5.16
C THR A 47 -4.57 -9.84 -4.00
N LYS A 48 -4.77 -9.07 -2.93
CA LYS A 48 -5.48 -9.55 -1.74
C LYS A 48 -6.99 -9.67 -2.01
N ASN A 49 -7.56 -8.79 -2.83
CA ASN A 49 -9.01 -8.76 -3.12
C ASN A 49 -9.86 -8.80 -1.82
N LYS A 50 -9.44 -7.99 -0.84
CA LYS A 50 -10.07 -7.89 0.49
C LYS A 50 -10.69 -6.52 0.68
N LYS A 51 -11.74 -6.49 1.49
CA LYS A 51 -12.41 -5.27 1.92
C LYS A 51 -11.90 -4.90 3.30
N TYR A 52 -11.05 -3.87 3.36
CA TYR A 52 -10.70 -3.19 4.60
C TYR A 52 -11.64 -2.00 4.79
N LEU A 53 -11.81 -1.55 6.03
CA LEU A 53 -12.62 -0.37 6.32
C LEU A 53 -11.99 0.88 5.71
N PHE A 54 -10.65 0.97 5.72
CA PHE A 54 -9.91 2.09 5.15
C PHE A 54 -9.88 2.09 3.62
N VAL A 55 -9.79 0.93 2.96
CA VAL A 55 -9.74 0.78 1.49
C VAL A 55 -10.28 -0.57 1.02
N GLU A 56 -10.78 -0.61 -0.22
CA GLU A 56 -11.19 -1.85 -0.87
C GLU A 56 -10.93 -1.82 -2.37
N ASN A 57 -10.75 -2.99 -3.01
CA ASN A 57 -10.62 -3.05 -4.45
C ASN A 57 -11.93 -2.63 -5.13
N THR A 58 -11.83 -1.85 -6.20
CA THR A 58 -12.95 -1.44 -7.05
C THR A 58 -12.82 -2.00 -8.47
N LYS A 59 -13.98 -2.21 -9.11
CA LYS A 59 -14.09 -2.50 -10.55
C LYS A 59 -14.61 -1.29 -11.34
N ASP A 60 -15.05 -0.26 -10.62
CA ASP A 60 -15.44 1.04 -11.17
C ASP A 60 -14.32 2.04 -10.92
N PHE A 61 -13.78 2.60 -12.01
CA PHE A 61 -12.66 3.53 -11.97
C PHE A 61 -13.08 4.95 -12.35
N ILE A 62 -14.37 5.26 -12.21
CA ILE A 62 -14.92 6.61 -12.30
C ILE A 62 -15.16 7.13 -10.87
N PRO A 63 -14.29 8.01 -10.34
CA PRO A 63 -14.41 8.47 -8.96
C PRO A 63 -15.49 9.55 -8.80
N TYR A 64 -16.41 9.39 -7.86
CA TYR A 64 -17.39 10.42 -7.49
C TYR A 64 -17.15 10.97 -6.07
N SER A 65 -16.10 10.51 -5.39
CA SER A 65 -15.73 10.92 -4.04
C SER A 65 -14.24 10.67 -3.75
N TYR A 66 -13.75 11.25 -2.65
CA TYR A 66 -12.39 11.02 -2.16
C TYR A 66 -12.13 9.53 -1.85
N LYS A 67 -13.15 8.84 -1.33
CA LYS A 67 -13.08 7.41 -1.04
C LYS A 67 -12.95 6.57 -2.32
N ASP A 68 -13.63 6.95 -3.40
CA ASP A 68 -13.48 6.27 -4.68
C ASP A 68 -12.07 6.43 -5.24
N LEU A 69 -11.48 7.64 -5.12
CA LEU A 69 -10.08 7.87 -5.49
C LEU A 69 -9.13 6.99 -4.65
N LEU A 70 -9.30 6.92 -3.33
CA LEU A 70 -8.50 6.02 -2.48
C LEU A 70 -8.63 4.56 -2.91
N ASN A 71 -9.86 4.09 -3.18
CA ASN A 71 -10.12 2.73 -3.64
C ASN A 71 -9.49 2.46 -5.01
N ILE A 72 -9.49 3.44 -5.93
CA ILE A 72 -8.81 3.35 -7.23
C ILE A 72 -7.30 3.21 -7.03
N TYR A 73 -6.67 4.10 -6.25
CA TYR A 73 -5.23 4.04 -5.97
C TYR A 73 -4.86 2.70 -5.34
N TYR A 74 -5.59 2.28 -4.30
CA TYR A 74 -5.42 0.97 -3.66
C TYR A 74 -5.52 -0.18 -4.67
N SER A 75 -6.57 -0.18 -5.51
CA SER A 75 -6.79 -1.23 -6.51
C SER A 75 -5.64 -1.33 -7.51
N VAL A 76 -5.11 -0.19 -7.96
CA VAL A 76 -3.98 -0.17 -8.91
C VAL A 76 -2.74 -0.81 -8.29
N ILE A 77 -2.46 -0.50 -7.03
CA ILE A 77 -1.31 -1.04 -6.29
C ILE A 77 -1.51 -2.53 -6.03
N ASP A 78 -2.63 -2.91 -5.42
CA ASP A 78 -2.95 -4.30 -5.04
C ASP A 78 -3.11 -5.23 -6.25
N ASN A 79 -3.53 -4.71 -7.40
CA ASN A 79 -3.58 -5.50 -8.64
C ASN A 79 -2.21 -5.74 -9.27
N GLY A 80 -1.14 -5.08 -8.79
CA GLY A 80 0.21 -5.21 -9.34
C GLY A 80 0.40 -4.47 -10.67
N TRP A 81 -0.43 -3.46 -10.97
CA TRP A 81 -0.36 -2.73 -12.23
C TRP A 81 0.73 -1.66 -12.20
N LYS A 82 1.74 -1.81 -13.06
CA LYS A 82 2.84 -0.82 -13.21
C LYS A 82 2.38 0.55 -13.69
N GLN A 83 1.27 0.59 -14.43
CA GLN A 83 0.67 1.83 -14.92
C GLN A 83 -0.82 1.63 -15.16
N PHE A 84 -1.61 2.61 -14.72
CA PHE A 84 -3.06 2.66 -14.89
C PHE A 84 -3.52 4.09 -15.14
N THR A 85 -4.53 4.25 -16.00
CA THR A 85 -5.09 5.55 -16.38
C THR A 85 -6.59 5.54 -16.15
N PHE A 86 -7.10 6.57 -15.50
CA PHE A 86 -8.52 6.81 -15.24
C PHE A 86 -8.84 8.30 -15.39
N TYR A 87 -10.12 8.67 -15.28
CA TYR A 87 -10.58 10.02 -15.63
C TYR A 87 -11.50 10.56 -14.53
N CYS A 88 -11.31 11.83 -14.19
CA CYS A 88 -12.20 12.55 -13.30
C CYS A 88 -13.52 12.91 -14.02
N PRO A 89 -14.68 12.52 -13.48
CA PRO A 89 -15.96 12.93 -14.04
C PRO A 89 -16.20 14.41 -13.76
N THR A 90 -16.92 15.08 -14.67
CA THR A 90 -17.26 16.51 -14.55
C THR A 90 -18.10 16.83 -13.31
N GLU A 91 -18.82 15.84 -12.80
CA GLU A 91 -19.68 15.88 -11.64
C GLU A 91 -18.88 15.98 -10.33
N TYR A 92 -17.64 15.48 -10.30
CA TYR A 92 -16.77 15.56 -9.15
C TYR A 92 -15.76 16.70 -9.31
N GLN A 93 -16.20 17.91 -9.01
CA GLN A 93 -15.44 19.15 -9.24
C GLN A 93 -14.06 19.19 -8.58
N ASN A 94 -13.92 18.56 -7.40
CA ASN A 94 -12.65 18.54 -6.65
C ASN A 94 -11.77 17.32 -6.97
N CYS A 95 -12.14 16.49 -7.94
CA CYS A 95 -11.45 15.22 -8.22
C CYS A 95 -9.93 15.40 -8.45
N ILE A 96 -9.54 16.44 -9.19
CA ILE A 96 -8.13 16.73 -9.50
C ILE A 96 -7.37 17.19 -8.26
N ASP A 97 -7.97 18.05 -7.44
CA ASP A 97 -7.38 18.54 -6.20
C ASP A 97 -7.21 17.39 -5.20
N ASP A 98 -8.21 16.53 -5.08
CA ASP A 98 -8.20 15.37 -4.19
C ASP A 98 -7.20 14.30 -4.65
N ALA A 99 -7.09 14.03 -5.96
CA ALA A 99 -6.06 13.16 -6.53
C ALA A 99 -4.65 13.74 -6.31
N THR A 100 -4.49 15.06 -6.47
CA THR A 100 -3.23 15.75 -6.18
C THR A 100 -2.87 15.58 -4.71
N LYS A 101 -3.82 15.81 -3.80
CA LYS A 101 -3.65 15.62 -2.35
C LYS A 101 -3.16 14.21 -2.03
N ILE A 102 -3.84 13.18 -2.52
CA ILE A 102 -3.43 11.77 -2.33
C ILE A 102 -2.00 11.55 -2.85
N SER A 103 -1.70 12.04 -4.06
CA SER A 103 -0.39 11.82 -4.68
C SER A 103 0.79 12.51 -3.98
N SER A 104 0.52 13.58 -3.24
CA SER A 104 1.53 14.36 -2.51
C SER A 104 1.61 14.03 -1.02
N ASP A 105 0.68 13.23 -0.50
CA ASP A 105 0.58 12.88 0.91
C ASP A 105 1.29 11.55 1.18
N GLU A 106 2.53 11.65 1.65
CA GLU A 106 3.38 10.48 1.95
C GLU A 106 2.75 9.56 3.00
N LEU A 107 1.96 10.10 3.95
CA LEU A 107 1.28 9.29 4.97
C LEU A 107 0.16 8.47 4.34
N ILE A 108 -0.71 9.09 3.53
CA ILE A 108 -1.77 8.37 2.80
C ILE A 108 -1.14 7.25 1.95
N LEU A 109 -0.10 7.55 1.18
CA LEU A 109 0.56 6.56 0.32
C LEU A 109 1.19 5.43 1.14
N THR A 110 1.83 5.73 2.27
CA THR A 110 2.37 4.73 3.19
C THR A 110 1.25 3.80 3.70
N HIS A 111 0.13 4.36 4.15
CA HIS A 111 -0.98 3.55 4.63
C HIS A 111 -1.61 2.70 3.51
N LEU A 112 -1.74 3.21 2.29
CA LEU A 112 -2.17 2.41 1.14
C LEU A 112 -1.22 1.23 0.89
N ASN A 113 0.09 1.46 0.98
CA ASN A 113 1.11 0.43 0.81
C ASN A 113 0.97 -0.69 1.86
N ASN A 114 0.72 -0.30 3.11
CA ASN A 114 0.59 -1.25 4.22
C ASN A 114 -0.61 -2.21 4.09
N TYR A 115 -1.61 -1.88 3.29
CA TYR A 115 -2.77 -2.74 3.03
C TYR A 115 -2.58 -3.72 1.87
N VAL A 116 -1.53 -3.58 1.05
CA VAL A 116 -1.27 -4.51 -0.05
C VAL A 116 -0.46 -5.72 0.41
N HIS A 117 -0.28 -6.69 -0.47
CA HIS A 117 0.68 -7.77 -0.23
C HIS A 117 2.12 -7.23 -0.33
N PRO A 118 3.09 -7.67 0.49
CA PRO A 118 4.46 -7.17 0.46
C PRO A 118 5.12 -7.21 -0.93
N LEU A 119 4.83 -8.25 -1.71
CA LEU A 119 5.34 -8.40 -3.10
C LEU A 119 4.67 -7.45 -4.11
N ASN A 120 3.64 -6.71 -3.69
CA ASN A 120 3.05 -5.56 -4.38
C ASN A 120 3.39 -4.22 -3.70
N SER A 121 4.23 -4.21 -2.67
CA SER A 121 4.66 -2.97 -2.03
C SER A 121 5.47 -2.12 -2.99
N PHE A 122 5.31 -0.79 -2.90
CA PHE A 122 5.98 0.17 -3.77
C PHE A 122 6.91 1.11 -3.01
N THR A 123 7.83 1.70 -3.77
CA THR A 123 8.76 2.75 -3.29
C THR A 123 8.31 4.14 -3.70
N ASN A 124 7.59 4.25 -4.82
CA ASN A 124 7.09 5.52 -5.32
C ASN A 124 5.87 5.33 -6.23
N ILE A 125 4.99 6.33 -6.27
CA ILE A 125 3.91 6.47 -7.24
C ILE A 125 4.04 7.84 -7.90
N LYS A 126 4.21 7.84 -9.23
CA LYS A 126 4.13 9.07 -10.01
C LYS A 126 2.72 9.24 -10.54
N THR A 127 2.07 10.33 -10.15
CA THR A 127 0.77 10.74 -10.68
C THR A 127 0.99 11.82 -11.73
N SER A 128 0.40 11.66 -12.91
CA SER A 128 0.39 12.66 -13.97
C SER A 128 -1.06 13.02 -14.28
N ILE A 129 -1.35 14.33 -14.29
CA ILE A 129 -2.69 14.87 -14.47
C ILE A 129 -2.67 15.79 -15.69
N ASN A 130 -3.60 15.58 -16.61
CA ASN A 130 -3.76 16.42 -17.81
C ASN A 130 -5.00 17.34 -17.67
N ASP A 131 -5.02 18.43 -18.45
CA ASP A 131 -6.09 19.45 -18.42
C ASP A 131 -7.50 18.87 -18.70
N ASN A 132 -7.57 17.72 -19.37
CA ASN A 132 -8.83 17.05 -19.70
C ASN A 132 -9.35 16.12 -18.57
N GLY A 133 -8.77 16.19 -17.37
CA GLY A 133 -9.16 15.36 -16.23
C GLY A 133 -8.63 13.92 -16.28
N GLU A 134 -7.71 13.61 -17.20
CA GLU A 134 -7.01 12.32 -17.26
C GLU A 134 -5.96 12.23 -16.16
N ILE A 135 -6.00 11.15 -15.38
CA ILE A 135 -5.03 10.82 -14.34
C ILE A 135 -4.33 9.52 -14.70
N THR A 136 -3.01 9.57 -14.79
CA THR A 136 -2.16 8.38 -14.99
C THR A 136 -1.29 8.13 -13.77
N LEU A 137 -1.41 6.93 -13.20
CA LEU A 137 -0.58 6.44 -12.11
C LEU A 137 0.53 5.55 -12.68
N LYS A 138 1.76 5.77 -12.25
CA LYS A 138 2.92 4.91 -12.53
C LYS A 138 3.55 4.44 -11.22
N ILE A 139 3.53 3.14 -10.99
CA ILE A 139 3.95 2.50 -9.74
C ILE A 139 5.37 1.95 -9.88
N PHE A 140 6.22 2.25 -8.90
CA PHE A 140 7.58 1.72 -8.80
C PHE A 140 7.66 0.71 -7.65
N TYR A 141 7.44 -0.57 -7.98
CA TYR A 141 7.43 -1.66 -7.00
C TYR A 141 8.80 -1.89 -6.35
N LEU A 142 8.78 -2.23 -5.07
CA LEU A 142 9.95 -2.50 -4.22
C LEU A 142 10.68 -3.78 -4.65
N TYR A 143 9.92 -4.81 -5.01
CA TYR A 143 10.41 -6.12 -5.40
C TYR A 143 10.46 -6.29 -6.91
N GLN A 144 11.56 -6.84 -7.41
CA GLN A 144 11.70 -7.20 -8.83
C GLN A 144 11.25 -8.64 -9.07
N LYS A 145 10.92 -8.99 -10.32
CA LYS A 145 10.34 -10.29 -10.67
C LYS A 145 11.22 -11.46 -10.24
N GLU A 146 12.53 -11.35 -10.43
CA GLU A 146 13.50 -12.39 -10.08
C GLU A 146 13.62 -12.58 -8.56
N GLU A 147 13.49 -11.50 -7.80
CA GLU A 147 13.50 -11.51 -6.34
C GLU A 147 12.21 -12.15 -5.80
N ILE A 148 11.07 -11.75 -6.35
CA ILE A 148 9.75 -12.33 -6.08
C ILE A 148 9.75 -13.85 -6.27
N ASP A 149 10.27 -14.34 -7.41
CA ASP A 149 10.28 -15.77 -7.72
C ASP A 149 11.16 -16.57 -6.75
N LYS A 150 12.27 -15.99 -6.27
CA LYS A 150 13.13 -16.61 -5.25
C LYS A 150 12.42 -16.66 -3.89
N ILE A 151 11.82 -15.55 -3.47
CA ILE A 151 11.09 -15.46 -2.20
C ILE A 151 9.94 -16.46 -2.18
N ASP A 152 9.13 -16.50 -3.24
CA ASP A 152 8.03 -17.45 -3.35
C ASP A 152 8.49 -18.89 -3.25
N LYS A 153 9.51 -19.27 -4.02
CA LYS A 153 10.04 -20.62 -4.01
C LYS A 153 10.52 -21.02 -2.61
N LYS A 154 11.31 -20.15 -1.96
CA LYS A 154 11.89 -20.46 -0.65
C LYS A 154 10.83 -20.50 0.45
N THR A 155 9.85 -19.60 0.42
CA THR A 155 8.74 -19.61 1.39
C THR A 155 7.83 -20.84 1.19
N ASP A 156 7.58 -21.27 -0.05
CA ASP A 156 6.85 -22.53 -0.33
C ASP A 156 7.63 -23.75 0.17
N GLU A 157 8.95 -23.80 -0.04
CA GLU A 157 9.82 -24.85 0.52
C GLU A 157 9.72 -24.92 2.05
N LEU A 158 9.83 -23.77 2.72
CA LEU A 158 9.76 -23.69 4.18
C LEU A 158 8.38 -24.03 4.74
N ILE A 159 7.29 -23.64 4.07
CA ILE A 159 5.94 -24.05 4.49
C ILE A 159 5.83 -25.58 4.45
N ASN A 160 6.31 -26.23 3.38
CA ASN A 160 6.25 -27.69 3.27
C ASN A 160 7.13 -28.41 4.30
N GLU A 161 8.21 -27.78 4.77
CA GLU A 161 9.10 -28.34 5.79
C GLU A 161 8.57 -28.14 7.22
N LEU A 162 8.08 -26.94 7.51
CA LEU A 162 7.76 -26.51 8.88
C LEU A 162 6.30 -26.74 9.25
N ILE A 163 5.40 -26.74 8.26
CA ILE A 163 3.96 -26.75 8.48
C ILE A 163 3.38 -28.08 8.03
N ASN A 164 2.48 -28.63 8.86
CA ASN A 164 1.72 -29.82 8.52
C ASN A 164 0.22 -29.62 8.84
N ASP A 165 -0.63 -30.40 8.18
CA ASP A 165 -2.09 -30.27 8.25
C ASP A 165 -2.69 -30.55 9.64
N SER A 166 -1.94 -31.19 10.54
CA SER A 166 -2.41 -31.46 11.91
C SER A 166 -2.20 -30.29 12.86
N MET A 167 -1.43 -29.28 12.46
CA MET A 167 -1.18 -28.10 13.28
C MET A 167 -2.42 -27.22 13.35
N THR A 168 -2.67 -26.67 14.54
CA THR A 168 -3.67 -25.62 14.70
C THR A 168 -3.19 -24.35 14.00
N ASP A 169 -4.11 -23.46 13.64
CA ASP A 169 -3.75 -22.18 13.04
C ASP A 169 -2.83 -21.34 13.94
N TYR A 170 -3.02 -21.41 15.26
CA TYR A 170 -2.10 -20.83 16.24
C TYR A 170 -0.68 -21.39 16.10
N ASP A 171 -0.55 -22.72 16.07
CA ASP A 171 0.75 -23.38 15.97
C ASP A 171 1.43 -23.05 14.63
N LYS A 172 0.67 -22.93 13.54
CA LYS A 172 1.22 -22.53 12.23
C LYS A 172 1.83 -21.13 12.29
N ILE A 173 1.08 -20.15 12.81
CA ILE A 173 1.57 -18.78 12.95
C ILE A 173 2.79 -18.74 13.86
N LYS A 174 2.74 -19.45 14.99
CA LYS A 174 3.83 -19.50 15.98
C LYS A 174 5.08 -20.16 15.40
N THR A 175 4.94 -21.25 14.66
CA THR A 175 6.08 -21.94 14.04
C THR A 175 6.79 -21.04 13.02
N ILE A 176 6.06 -20.30 12.20
CA ILE A 176 6.68 -19.33 11.27
C ILE A 176 7.33 -18.18 12.02
N HIS A 177 6.63 -17.58 12.99
CA HIS A 177 7.16 -16.52 13.84
C HIS A 177 8.51 -16.94 14.46
N ASP A 178 8.53 -18.09 15.13
CA ASP A 178 9.71 -18.60 15.81
C ASP A 178 10.82 -18.96 14.83
N TYR A 179 10.47 -19.50 13.66
CA TYR A 179 11.45 -19.81 12.62
C TYR A 179 12.14 -18.54 12.12
N ILE A 180 11.39 -17.47 11.84
CA ILE A 180 11.97 -16.21 11.36
C ILE A 180 12.93 -15.63 12.40
N ILE A 181 12.51 -15.52 13.66
CA ILE A 181 13.34 -14.98 14.75
C ILE A 181 14.60 -15.82 14.94
N ASN A 182 14.49 -17.16 15.02
CA ASN A 182 15.66 -18.02 15.25
C ASN A 182 16.68 -18.04 14.09
N ASN A 183 16.30 -17.55 12.91
CA ASN A 183 17.17 -17.53 11.72
C ASN A 183 17.54 -16.12 11.27
N THR A 184 17.20 -15.10 12.06
CA THR A 184 17.43 -13.69 11.73
C THR A 184 18.05 -12.97 12.92
N LYS A 185 18.84 -11.94 12.66
CA LYS A 185 19.26 -10.95 13.66
C LYS A 185 18.80 -9.57 13.25
N TYR A 186 18.43 -8.73 14.22
CA TYR A 186 18.15 -7.34 13.94
C TYR A 186 19.37 -6.62 13.34
N ASP A 187 19.17 -5.92 12.23
CA ASP A 187 20.21 -5.15 11.54
C ASP A 187 20.38 -3.76 12.20
N VAL A 188 21.09 -3.78 13.34
CA VAL A 188 21.41 -2.59 14.12
C VAL A 188 22.19 -1.57 13.27
N GLU A 189 23.11 -2.02 12.42
CA GLU A 189 23.92 -1.13 11.57
C GLU A 189 23.05 -0.33 10.60
N ARG A 190 22.09 -0.98 9.92
CA ARG A 190 21.12 -0.29 9.07
C ARG A 190 20.29 0.70 9.88
N ASN A 191 19.83 0.29 11.06
CA ASN A 191 18.99 1.14 11.91
C ASN A 191 19.72 2.41 12.38
N GLU A 192 21.00 2.29 12.73
CA GLU A 192 21.80 3.40 13.23
C GLU A 192 22.38 4.30 12.12
N THR A 193 22.74 3.72 10.98
CA THR A 193 23.51 4.43 9.93
C THR A 193 22.72 4.66 8.64
N GLY A 194 21.59 3.97 8.45
CA GLY A 194 20.85 3.93 7.20
C GLY A 194 21.48 3.03 6.12
N THR A 195 22.64 2.43 6.39
CA THR A 195 23.40 1.59 5.45
C THR A 195 23.71 0.23 6.02
N SER A 196 23.71 -0.79 5.16
CA SER A 196 24.07 -2.16 5.52
C SER A 196 24.35 -2.96 4.24
N PRO A 197 25.24 -3.98 4.29
CA PRO A 197 25.44 -4.89 3.17
C PRO A 197 24.22 -5.78 2.90
N TYR A 198 23.29 -5.88 3.85
CA TYR A 198 22.10 -6.71 3.78
C TYR A 198 20.90 -5.92 3.24
N SER A 199 20.04 -6.61 2.50
CA SER A 199 18.71 -6.17 2.09
C SER A 199 17.69 -6.32 3.23
N SER A 200 18.10 -5.98 4.46
CA SER A 200 17.38 -6.22 5.72
C SER A 200 16.04 -5.47 5.85
N TYR A 201 15.79 -4.47 5.02
CA TYR A 201 14.51 -3.76 4.94
C TYR A 201 13.47 -4.45 4.03
N LYS A 202 13.83 -5.61 3.44
CA LYS A 202 12.98 -6.44 2.58
C LYS A 202 12.90 -7.84 3.15
N ALA A 203 11.89 -8.61 2.75
CA ALA A 203 11.75 -10.02 3.09
C ALA A 203 12.97 -10.89 2.68
N SER A 204 13.73 -10.47 1.66
CA SER A 204 14.95 -11.19 1.23
C SER A 204 16.06 -11.19 2.29
N GLY A 205 16.15 -10.13 3.10
CA GLY A 205 17.13 -10.01 4.18
C GLY A 205 17.02 -11.15 5.19
N PRO A 206 15.91 -11.26 5.95
CA PRO A 206 15.72 -12.38 6.89
C PRO A 206 15.71 -13.73 6.18
N LEU A 207 15.11 -13.81 4.98
CA LEU A 207 14.92 -15.10 4.30
C LEU A 207 16.22 -15.74 3.77
N PHE A 208 17.18 -14.93 3.33
CA PHE A 208 18.40 -15.42 2.66
C PHE A 208 19.70 -14.97 3.31
N GLU A 209 19.70 -13.83 3.99
CA GLU A 209 20.91 -13.19 4.53
C GLU A 209 20.98 -13.28 6.05
N GLY A 210 19.86 -13.55 6.73
CA GLY A 210 19.77 -13.69 8.18
C GLY A 210 19.77 -12.36 8.93
N TYR A 211 19.43 -11.25 8.26
CA TYR A 211 19.36 -9.92 8.86
C TYR A 211 18.09 -9.18 8.46
N ALA A 212 17.45 -8.50 9.42
CA ALA A 212 16.24 -7.72 9.16
C ALA A 212 16.17 -6.43 9.99
N THR A 213 15.57 -5.39 9.43
CA THR A 213 14.92 -4.34 10.21
C THR A 213 13.44 -4.67 10.37
N CYS A 214 12.68 -3.82 11.04
CA CYS A 214 11.23 -4.00 11.22
C CYS A 214 10.47 -4.27 9.91
N ASN A 215 10.83 -3.59 8.81
CA ASN A 215 10.26 -3.86 7.48
C ASN A 215 10.53 -5.29 6.99
N GLY A 216 11.76 -5.79 7.12
CA GLY A 216 12.11 -7.12 6.63
C GLY A 216 11.37 -8.22 7.39
N TYR A 217 11.28 -8.09 8.72
CA TYR A 217 10.50 -8.98 9.58
C TYR A 217 9.01 -8.98 9.19
N THR A 218 8.44 -7.79 9.07
CA THR A 218 7.03 -7.57 8.75
C THR A 218 6.66 -8.12 7.38
N ASP A 219 7.44 -7.80 6.34
CA ASP A 219 7.21 -8.27 4.98
C ASP A 219 7.26 -9.80 4.92
N LEU A 220 8.28 -10.43 5.52
CA LEU A 220 8.45 -11.88 5.46
C LEU A 220 7.30 -12.59 6.19
N MET A 221 6.91 -12.11 7.37
CA MET A 221 5.80 -12.68 8.11
C MET A 221 4.47 -12.52 7.36
N ALA A 222 4.19 -11.35 6.77
CA ALA A 222 2.98 -11.11 5.96
C ALA A 222 2.90 -12.03 4.74
N ILE A 223 4.03 -12.34 4.09
CA ILE A 223 4.09 -13.30 2.98
C ILE A 223 3.69 -14.71 3.46
N PHE A 224 4.26 -15.18 4.57
CA PHE A 224 3.91 -16.49 5.11
C PHE A 224 2.44 -16.55 5.56
N LEU A 225 1.96 -15.53 6.27
CA LEU A 225 0.57 -15.43 6.71
C LEU A 225 -0.39 -15.52 5.51
N THR A 226 -0.10 -14.78 4.44
CA THR A 226 -0.93 -14.82 3.23
C THR A 226 -0.91 -16.21 2.59
N LYS A 227 0.26 -16.86 2.48
CA LYS A 227 0.37 -18.22 1.93
C LYS A 227 -0.34 -19.27 2.77
N LEU A 228 -0.41 -19.07 4.08
CA LEU A 228 -1.15 -19.92 5.01
C LEU A 228 -2.66 -19.60 5.06
N GLY A 229 -3.11 -18.58 4.33
CA GLY A 229 -4.53 -18.22 4.20
C GLY A 229 -5.06 -17.26 5.27
N PHE A 230 -4.17 -16.60 6.02
CA PHE A 230 -4.56 -15.61 7.01
C PHE A 230 -4.68 -14.22 6.39
N ASP A 231 -5.82 -13.56 6.63
CA ASP A 231 -5.99 -12.15 6.31
C ASP A 231 -5.06 -11.33 7.20
N ASN A 232 -4.25 -10.48 6.57
CA ASN A 232 -3.24 -9.66 7.25
C ASN A 232 -3.04 -8.34 6.50
N TYR A 233 -2.47 -7.37 7.21
CA TYR A 233 -1.92 -6.13 6.66
C TYR A 233 -0.87 -5.59 7.63
N GLU A 234 -0.18 -4.52 7.25
CA GLU A 234 0.90 -3.94 8.04
C GLU A 234 0.39 -2.71 8.80
N ILE A 235 0.89 -2.50 10.01
CA ILE A 235 0.64 -1.28 10.78
C ILE A 235 1.96 -0.56 10.92
N ALA A 236 1.97 0.72 10.55
CA ALA A 236 3.07 1.63 10.80
C ALA A 236 2.72 2.61 11.91
N THR A 237 3.73 2.97 12.70
CA THR A 237 3.66 4.05 13.68
C THR A 237 3.19 5.34 13.01
N THR A 238 2.26 6.03 13.65
CA THR A 238 1.89 7.40 13.28
C THR A 238 1.87 8.22 14.56
N PRO A 239 2.94 8.96 14.85
CA PRO A 239 3.00 9.75 16.06
C PRO A 239 1.90 10.82 16.01
N GLU A 240 0.91 10.79 16.91
CA GLU A 240 -0.08 11.89 17.08
C GLU A 240 0.60 13.18 17.55
N LYS A 241 1.76 13.05 18.18
CA LYS A 241 2.68 14.12 18.57
C LYS A 241 4.07 13.72 18.13
N ILE A 242 4.82 14.67 17.55
CA ILE A 242 6.25 14.51 17.27
C ILE A 242 6.94 14.26 18.62
N SER A 243 7.19 12.98 18.93
CA SER A 243 8.05 12.56 20.02
C SER A 243 9.43 12.31 19.43
N TYR A 244 10.46 12.93 20.01
CA TYR A 244 11.84 12.73 19.58
C TYR A 244 12.35 11.29 19.84
N SER A 245 11.58 10.46 20.57
CA SER A 245 11.88 9.05 20.84
C SER A 245 11.17 8.05 19.93
N ALA A 246 10.14 8.45 19.18
CA ALA A 246 9.45 7.54 18.27
C ALA A 246 10.25 7.43 16.97
N THR A 247 11.09 6.40 16.86
CA THR A 247 11.59 5.97 15.56
C THR A 247 10.43 5.30 14.81
N GLY A 248 10.33 5.50 13.50
CA GLY A 248 9.24 4.88 12.73
C GLY A 248 9.35 3.36 12.83
N HIS A 249 8.25 2.69 13.16
CA HIS A 249 8.18 1.24 13.27
C HIS A 249 7.04 0.68 12.42
N ILE A 250 7.14 -0.61 12.08
CA ILE A 250 6.14 -1.33 11.32
C ILE A 250 6.05 -2.78 11.80
N TRP A 251 4.83 -3.30 11.89
CA TRP A 251 4.54 -4.67 12.33
C TRP A 251 3.29 -5.22 11.65
N ASN A 252 2.92 -6.47 11.93
CA ASN A 252 1.78 -7.12 11.30
C ASN A 252 0.48 -6.99 12.12
N ALA A 253 -0.62 -6.81 11.41
CA ALA A 253 -1.96 -7.12 11.85
C ALA A 253 -2.42 -8.44 11.23
N VAL A 254 -2.99 -9.34 12.02
CA VAL A 254 -3.48 -10.65 11.57
C VAL A 254 -4.91 -10.85 12.05
N TYR A 255 -5.80 -11.26 11.14
CA TYR A 255 -7.15 -11.68 11.50
C TYR A 255 -7.14 -13.13 11.96
N TYR A 256 -7.40 -13.34 13.24
CA TYR A 256 -7.36 -14.65 13.88
C TYR A 256 -8.50 -14.79 14.91
N ASN A 257 -9.21 -15.92 14.87
CA ASN A 257 -10.36 -16.21 15.74
C ASN A 257 -11.40 -15.07 15.81
N GLY A 258 -11.75 -14.49 14.66
CA GLY A 258 -12.83 -13.51 14.54
C GLY A 258 -12.44 -12.07 14.87
N LYS A 259 -11.17 -11.79 15.18
CA LYS A 259 -10.66 -10.48 15.57
C LYS A 259 -9.30 -10.16 14.94
N TRP A 260 -9.02 -8.89 14.79
CA TRP A 260 -7.69 -8.41 14.40
C TRP A 260 -6.78 -8.35 15.63
N LEU A 261 -5.57 -8.90 15.48
CA LEU A 261 -4.54 -8.97 16.51
C LEU A 261 -3.22 -8.45 15.96
N HIS A 262 -2.41 -7.86 16.83
CA HIS A 262 -1.04 -7.47 16.53
C HIS A 262 -0.12 -8.67 16.60
N LEU A 263 0.88 -8.65 15.72
CA LEU A 263 1.96 -9.61 15.66
C LEU A 263 3.24 -8.85 15.31
N ASP A 264 4.16 -8.74 16.26
CA ASP A 264 5.42 -8.02 16.07
C ASP A 264 6.63 -8.87 16.41
N LEU A 265 7.31 -9.30 15.35
CA LEU A 265 8.51 -10.12 15.45
C LEU A 265 9.73 -9.31 15.90
N THR A 266 9.76 -8.00 15.61
CA THR A 266 10.91 -7.14 15.91
C THR A 266 11.07 -6.98 17.40
N TRP A 267 9.96 -6.67 18.09
CA TRP A 267 9.96 -6.54 19.55
C TRP A 267 9.95 -7.88 20.29
N ASP A 268 9.66 -8.99 19.59
CA ASP A 268 9.84 -10.35 20.10
C ASP A 268 11.25 -10.94 19.84
N ASP A 269 12.11 -10.24 19.09
CA ASP A 269 13.55 -10.52 18.87
C ASP A 269 14.45 -9.41 19.48
N PRO A 270 14.57 -9.33 20.81
CA PRO A 270 15.29 -8.22 21.44
C PRO A 270 16.80 -8.32 21.23
N VAL A 271 17.40 -7.22 20.81
CA VAL A 271 18.87 -7.07 20.76
C VAL A 271 19.43 -7.03 22.17
N SER A 272 20.18 -8.05 22.55
CA SER A 272 20.74 -8.18 23.89
C SER A 272 22.18 -7.66 23.99
N SER A 273 22.54 -7.14 25.17
CA SER A 273 23.92 -6.72 25.46
C SER A 273 24.86 -7.86 25.84
N ASP A 274 24.33 -9.08 26.07
CA ASP A 274 25.10 -10.26 26.41
C ASP A 274 25.40 -11.17 25.21
N ASN A 275 25.17 -10.66 23.98
CA ASN A 275 25.39 -11.34 22.69
C ASN A 275 24.63 -12.68 22.56
N LYS A 276 23.53 -12.85 23.29
CA LYS A 276 22.65 -14.01 23.14
C LYS A 276 21.42 -13.63 22.32
N ASP A 277 20.99 -14.58 21.49
CA ASP A 277 19.73 -14.46 20.77
C ASP A 277 18.60 -14.90 21.70
N TYR A 278 17.54 -14.10 21.74
CA TYR A 278 16.33 -14.37 22.53
C TYR A 278 15.13 -14.41 21.61
N LEU A 279 14.12 -15.17 22.02
CA LEU A 279 12.85 -15.26 21.34
C LEU A 279 11.76 -15.12 22.38
N PHE A 280 10.98 -14.06 22.27
CA PHE A 280 9.82 -13.78 23.11
C PHE A 280 8.51 -14.00 22.34
N HIS A 281 7.41 -13.91 23.08
CA HIS A 281 6.04 -13.94 22.56
C HIS A 281 5.21 -12.83 23.21
N THR A 282 5.87 -11.72 23.54
CA THR A 282 5.25 -10.58 24.21
C THR A 282 4.26 -9.89 23.28
N TYR A 283 4.61 -9.77 22.00
CA TYR A 283 3.80 -9.14 20.95
C TYR A 283 3.19 -10.14 19.97
N PHE A 284 3.09 -11.41 20.38
CA PHE A 284 2.55 -12.50 19.57
C PHE A 284 1.03 -12.64 19.71
N LEU A 285 0.28 -12.23 18.67
CA LEU A 285 -1.18 -12.35 18.58
C LEU A 285 -1.93 -11.70 19.75
N ILE A 286 -1.61 -10.44 20.02
CA ILE A 286 -2.17 -9.67 21.12
C ILE A 286 -3.14 -8.58 20.64
N ASN A 287 -4.08 -8.17 21.50
CA ASN A 287 -5.01 -7.08 21.20
C ASN A 287 -4.46 -5.70 21.66
N ASN A 288 -5.19 -4.61 21.34
CA ASN A 288 -4.84 -3.22 21.72
C ASN A 288 -4.53 -3.05 23.23
N GLU A 289 -5.30 -3.67 24.12
CA GLU A 289 -5.12 -3.53 25.58
C GLU A 289 -3.86 -4.27 26.05
N GLU A 290 -3.61 -5.45 25.49
CA GLU A 290 -2.42 -6.25 25.76
C GLU A 290 -1.15 -5.54 25.26
N MET A 291 -1.19 -4.98 24.05
CA MET A 291 -0.07 -4.23 23.46
C MET A 291 0.28 -3.02 24.33
N LYS A 292 -0.71 -2.20 24.69
CA LYS A 292 -0.51 -1.05 25.58
C LYS A 292 0.07 -1.45 26.95
N LYS A 293 -0.30 -2.62 27.47
CA LYS A 293 0.24 -3.13 28.74
C LYS A 293 1.69 -3.57 28.58
N ALA A 294 2.04 -4.22 27.47
CA ALA A 294 3.41 -4.59 27.15
C ALA A 294 4.31 -3.34 26.98
N ASP A 295 3.80 -2.33 26.27
CA ASP A 295 4.49 -1.05 25.99
C ASP A 295 4.77 -0.20 27.23
N THR A 296 4.05 -0.44 28.33
CA THR A 296 4.19 0.30 29.60
C THR A 296 4.93 -0.52 30.67
N GLY A 297 5.61 -1.59 30.25
CA GLY A 297 6.38 -2.48 31.10
C GLY A 297 7.69 -1.87 31.62
N GLN A 298 8.75 -2.69 31.67
CA GLN A 298 10.06 -2.26 32.17
C GLN A 298 10.72 -1.21 31.26
N THR A 299 10.49 -1.33 29.96
CA THR A 299 10.89 -0.38 28.93
C THR A 299 9.63 0.23 28.34
N ILE A 300 9.56 1.56 28.28
CA ILE A 300 8.44 2.25 27.64
C ILE A 300 8.68 2.23 26.13
N ILE A 301 7.72 1.67 25.38
CA ILE A 301 7.76 1.58 23.91
C ILE A 301 6.69 2.51 23.35
N GLU A 302 7.11 3.53 22.59
CA GLU A 302 6.19 4.48 21.93
C GLU A 302 5.96 4.14 20.44
N GLU A 303 6.64 3.12 19.94
CA GLU A 303 6.67 2.74 18.52
C GLU A 303 5.36 2.09 18.05
N HIS A 304 4.58 1.52 18.97
CA HIS A 304 3.25 0.96 18.65
C HIS A 304 2.12 1.99 18.60
N ASN A 305 2.42 3.29 18.68
CA ASN A 305 1.39 4.33 18.53
C ASN A 305 0.99 4.50 17.06
N PHE A 306 -0.24 4.09 16.72
CA PHE A 306 -0.80 4.23 15.37
C PHE A 306 -2.16 4.97 15.37
N ASN A 307 -2.51 5.56 14.23
CA ASN A 307 -3.71 6.36 14.04
C ASN A 307 -4.82 5.45 13.55
N LYS A 308 -5.85 5.33 14.40
CA LYS A 308 -7.03 4.49 14.16
C LYS A 308 -7.84 4.92 12.94
N GLU A 309 -7.65 6.14 12.42
CA GLU A 309 -8.29 6.60 11.18
C GLU A 309 -7.79 5.84 9.95
N TYR A 310 -6.57 5.31 9.99
CA TYR A 310 -6.00 4.47 8.93
C TYR A 310 -6.16 2.98 9.20
N TYR A 311 -6.30 2.56 10.45
CA TYR A 311 -6.38 1.15 10.89
C TYR A 311 -7.68 0.87 11.65
N LEU A 312 -8.79 1.09 10.98
CA LEU A 312 -10.16 1.14 11.52
C LEU A 312 -10.65 -0.21 12.10
N GLU A 313 -9.97 -1.29 11.76
CA GLU A 313 -10.16 -2.65 12.26
C GLU A 313 -9.81 -2.78 13.75
N PHE A 314 -8.89 -1.95 14.25
CA PHE A 314 -8.45 -1.91 15.65
C PHE A 314 -9.16 -0.76 16.41
N LYS A 315 -10.46 -0.95 16.68
CA LYS A 315 -11.26 0.03 17.43
C LYS A 315 -10.79 0.23 18.86
#